data_AF-A0A8G1H8W1-F1
#
_entry.id   AF-A0A8G1H8W1-F1
#
_cell.length_a   1.000
_cell.length_b   1.000
_cell.length_c   1.000
_cell.angle_alpha   90.00
_cell.angle_beta   90.00
_cell.angle_gamma   90.00
#
_symmetry.space_group_name_H-M   'P 1'
#
loop_
_entity.id
_entity.type
_entity.pdbx_description
1 polymer ?
#
loop_
_entity_poly.entity_id
_entity_poly.type
_entity_poly.pdbx_seq_one_letter_code
_entity_poly.pdbx_strand_id
1 'polypeptide(L)'
;MNIWVALRLSSESESKIRCLREDLVDRIPSQFDEETDPHISVLPGAEIPGEEYDTLEEKVENAELPGQKICVDQLGLYPEDDPFVISLEVSVNLQNLRETLIRTIRAAGGHIVYQPVTPHITLFKMADSKQAAESLPEATVDQLKKTVNQQNEDKTAITTWTEDQYQISLHEY
;
A
#
# COMPACT_ATOMS: atom_id res chain seq x y z
N MET A 1 -8.68 -7.22 -19.16
CA MET A 1 -7.44 -6.53 -18.74
C MET A 1 -7.53 -6.31 -17.25
N ASN A 2 -6.44 -6.53 -16.51
CA ASN A 2 -6.44 -6.37 -15.06
C ASN A 2 -6.00 -4.95 -14.71
N ILE A 3 -6.69 -4.37 -13.74
CA ILE A 3 -6.47 -3.02 -13.29
C ILE A 3 -6.49 -2.95 -11.77
N TRP A 4 -5.77 -2.01 -11.19
CA TRP A 4 -5.89 -1.66 -9.78
C TRP A 4 -6.01 -0.13 -9.63
N VAL A 5 -6.62 0.29 -8.52
CA VAL A 5 -6.82 1.72 -8.22
C VAL A 5 -6.05 2.08 -6.96
N ALA A 6 -5.24 3.14 -7.06
CA ALA A 6 -4.33 3.63 -6.03
C ALA A 6 -4.78 4.97 -5.45
N LEU A 7 -4.34 5.26 -4.22
CA LEU A 7 -3.97 6.62 -3.84
C LEU A 7 -2.46 6.77 -3.95
N ARG A 8 -2.04 7.73 -4.76
CA ARG A 8 -0.68 8.24 -4.86
C ARG A 8 -0.51 9.40 -3.88
N LEU A 9 0.58 9.36 -3.14
CA LEU A 9 0.89 10.37 -2.12
C LEU A 9 1.63 11.54 -2.76
N SER A 10 1.78 12.63 -2.01
CA SER A 10 2.60 13.75 -2.45
C SER A 10 4.08 13.36 -2.56
N SER A 11 4.83 14.13 -3.35
CA SER A 11 6.29 13.98 -3.45
C SER A 11 7.02 14.18 -2.11
N GLU A 12 6.42 14.93 -1.18
CA GLU A 12 6.92 15.06 0.18
C GLU A 12 6.79 13.74 0.95
N SER A 13 5.61 13.11 0.91
CA SER A 13 5.37 11.80 1.52
C SER A 13 6.23 10.71 0.89
N GLU A 14 6.36 10.69 -0.44
CA GLU A 14 7.26 9.77 -1.14
C GLU A 14 8.71 9.93 -0.68
N SER A 15 9.15 11.18 -0.46
CA SER A 15 10.49 11.45 0.07
C SER A 15 10.67 10.97 1.50
N LYS A 16 9.67 11.12 2.38
CA LYS A 16 9.68 10.57 3.74
C LYS A 16 9.79 9.05 3.71
N ILE A 17 9.00 8.40 2.86
CA ILE A 17 8.99 6.94 2.67
C ILE A 17 10.35 6.45 2.15
N ARG A 18 10.97 7.17 1.20
CA ARG A 18 12.32 6.85 0.74
C ARG A 18 13.34 6.93 1.87
N CYS A 19 13.37 8.02 2.63
CA CYS A 19 14.30 8.15 3.77
C CYS A 19 14.09 7.04 4.81
N LEU A 20 12.82 6.70 5.12
CA LEU A 20 12.52 5.61 6.05
C LEU A 20 13.03 4.26 5.53
N ARG A 21 12.91 3.97 4.23
CA ARG A 21 13.47 2.76 3.62
C ARG A 21 15.00 2.73 3.71
N GLU A 22 15.66 3.84 3.38
CA GLU A 22 17.13 3.99 3.50
C GLU A 22 17.60 3.74 4.93
N ASP A 23 16.88 4.24 5.94
CA ASP A 23 17.21 4.02 7.34
C ASP A 23 17.01 2.54 7.78
N LEU A 24 16.09 1.83 7.14
CA LEU A 24 15.72 0.46 7.51
C LEU A 24 16.53 -0.61 6.77
N VAL A 25 16.99 -0.34 5.54
CA VAL A 25 17.46 -1.37 4.60
C VAL A 25 18.50 -2.34 5.18
N ASP A 26 19.47 -1.83 5.95
CA ASP A 26 20.54 -2.66 6.54
C ASP A 26 20.07 -3.51 7.74
N ARG A 27 18.85 -3.24 8.24
CA ARG A 27 18.22 -3.93 9.37
C ARG A 27 17.12 -4.91 8.91
N ILE A 28 16.75 -4.89 7.64
CA ILE A 28 15.73 -5.77 7.06
C ILE A 28 16.41 -7.05 6.52
N PRO A 29 15.83 -8.25 6.75
CA PRO A 29 16.37 -9.49 6.19
C PRO A 29 16.41 -9.46 4.65
N SER A 30 17.46 -10.02 4.05
CA SER A 30 17.67 -10.01 2.59
C SER A 30 16.60 -10.76 1.79
N GLN A 31 15.73 -11.52 2.44
CA GLN A 31 14.57 -12.16 1.83
C GLN A 31 13.53 -11.14 1.35
N PHE A 32 13.47 -9.99 1.99
CA PHE A 32 12.56 -8.91 1.62
C PHE A 32 13.16 -8.06 0.51
N ASP A 33 12.36 -7.79 -0.49
CA ASP A 33 12.66 -6.87 -1.56
C ASP A 33 12.00 -5.52 -1.23
N GLU A 34 12.68 -4.42 -1.56
CA GLU A 34 12.16 -3.07 -1.37
C GLU A 34 11.01 -2.79 -2.36
N GLU A 35 9.90 -2.25 -1.86
CA GLU A 35 8.83 -1.73 -2.70
C GLU A 35 9.17 -0.30 -3.14
N THR A 36 9.31 -0.11 -4.46
CA THR A 36 9.77 1.16 -5.05
C THR A 36 8.62 2.05 -5.49
N ASP A 37 7.40 1.52 -5.52
CA ASP A 37 6.19 2.21 -5.94
C ASP A 37 5.20 2.40 -4.77
N PRO A 38 5.49 3.30 -3.80
CA PRO A 38 4.66 3.45 -2.62
C PRO A 38 3.27 4.01 -2.98
N HIS A 39 2.23 3.31 -2.51
CA HIS A 39 0.84 3.69 -2.73
C HIS A 39 -0.06 3.09 -1.65
N ILE A 40 -1.31 3.57 -1.60
CA ILE A 40 -2.38 2.94 -0.81
C ILE A 40 -3.38 2.32 -1.78
N SER A 41 -3.58 1.01 -1.75
CA SER A 41 -4.55 0.37 -2.64
C SER A 41 -5.99 0.71 -2.23
N VAL A 42 -6.73 1.34 -3.14
CA VAL A 42 -8.17 1.60 -2.98
C VAL A 42 -8.96 0.37 -3.40
N LEU A 43 -8.67 -0.12 -4.62
CA LEU A 43 -9.18 -1.37 -5.17
C LEU A 43 -7.98 -2.19 -5.66
N PRO A 44 -7.64 -3.31 -4.98
CA PRO A 44 -6.42 -4.05 -5.25
C PRO A 44 -6.46 -4.90 -6.53
N GLY A 45 -7.62 -5.02 -7.19
CA GLY A 45 -7.71 -5.65 -8.50
C GLY A 45 -9.13 -5.76 -9.03
N ALA A 46 -9.27 -5.45 -10.31
CA ALA A 46 -10.49 -5.62 -11.09
C ALA A 46 -10.14 -6.02 -12.53
N GLU A 47 -11.09 -6.65 -13.20
CA GLU A 47 -11.01 -6.99 -14.61
C GLU A 47 -12.00 -6.14 -15.39
N ILE A 48 -11.54 -5.51 -16.47
CA ILE A 48 -12.37 -4.70 -17.38
C ILE A 48 -12.14 -5.09 -18.85
N PRO A 49 -13.12 -4.80 -19.75
CA PRO A 49 -12.88 -4.77 -21.18
C PRO A 49 -11.75 -3.78 -21.53
N GLY A 50 -10.88 -4.15 -22.46
CA GLY A 50 -9.69 -3.34 -22.77
C GLY A 50 -10.04 -1.99 -23.39
N GLU A 51 -11.08 -1.96 -24.21
CA GLU A 51 -11.63 -0.78 -24.87
C GLU A 51 -12.21 0.27 -23.89
N GLU A 52 -12.47 -0.10 -22.64
CA GLU A 52 -13.02 0.79 -21.62
C GLU A 52 -11.93 1.45 -20.77
N TYR A 53 -10.63 1.15 -20.98
CA TYR A 53 -9.54 1.65 -20.14
C TYR A 53 -9.53 3.19 -20.05
N ASP A 54 -9.37 3.87 -21.18
CA ASP A 54 -9.20 5.33 -21.21
C ASP A 54 -10.41 6.05 -20.59
N THR A 55 -11.62 5.53 -20.85
CA THR A 55 -12.86 6.09 -20.30
C THR A 55 -12.97 5.86 -18.79
N LEU A 56 -12.47 4.73 -18.30
CA LEU A 56 -12.46 4.43 -16.88
C LEU A 56 -11.37 5.22 -16.16
N GLU A 57 -10.18 5.34 -16.75
CA GLU A 57 -9.04 6.10 -16.23
C GLU A 57 -9.47 7.53 -15.91
N GLU A 58 -10.07 8.24 -16.88
CA GLU A 58 -10.58 9.59 -16.68
C GLU A 58 -11.59 9.67 -15.51
N LYS A 59 -12.50 8.71 -15.39
CA LYS A 59 -13.49 8.68 -14.29
C LYS A 59 -12.86 8.39 -12.94
N VAL A 60 -11.82 7.57 -12.90
CA VAL A 60 -11.08 7.19 -11.69
C VAL A 60 -10.26 8.37 -11.19
N GLU A 61 -9.55 9.05 -12.08
CA GLU A 61 -8.73 10.22 -11.75
C GLU A 61 -9.56 11.42 -11.27
N ASN A 62 -10.80 11.56 -11.78
CA ASN A 62 -11.75 12.58 -11.34
C ASN A 62 -12.59 12.16 -10.13
N ALA A 63 -12.40 10.95 -9.58
CA ALA A 63 -13.07 10.56 -8.35
C ALA A 63 -12.54 11.39 -7.17
N GLU A 64 -13.37 11.62 -6.16
CA GLU A 64 -12.99 12.43 -5.01
C GLU A 64 -13.00 11.60 -3.72
N LEU A 65 -12.04 11.88 -2.84
CA LEU A 65 -12.06 11.45 -1.44
C LEU A 65 -12.34 12.68 -0.56
N PRO A 66 -13.61 13.11 -0.43
CA PRO A 66 -13.95 14.44 0.05
C PRO A 66 -13.50 14.68 1.50
N GLY A 67 -12.65 15.70 1.69
CA GLY A 67 -12.33 16.29 2.99
C GLY A 67 -11.60 15.36 3.99
N GLN A 68 -11.08 14.22 3.54
CA GLN A 68 -10.37 13.30 4.41
C GLN A 68 -8.88 13.54 4.37
N LYS A 69 -8.30 13.60 5.56
CA LYS A 69 -6.87 13.49 5.79
C LYS A 69 -6.48 12.03 5.79
N ILE A 70 -5.39 11.69 5.12
CA ILE A 70 -4.79 10.37 5.20
C ILE A 70 -3.79 10.43 6.35
N CYS A 71 -4.02 9.66 7.42
CA CYS A 71 -3.07 9.57 8.52
C CYS A 71 -2.17 8.36 8.28
N VAL A 72 -0.86 8.61 8.19
CA VAL A 72 0.16 7.57 8.22
C VAL A 72 0.65 7.48 9.66
N ASP A 73 0.47 6.31 10.27
CA ASP A 73 0.57 6.17 11.71
C ASP A 73 1.91 5.55 12.13
N GLN A 74 2.18 4.30 11.78
CA GLN A 74 3.37 3.60 12.28
C GLN A 74 3.79 2.48 11.32
N LEU A 75 4.97 1.93 11.54
CA LEU A 75 5.39 0.70 10.89
C LEU A 75 4.61 -0.50 11.44
N GLY A 76 4.22 -1.40 10.53
CA GLY A 76 3.55 -2.65 10.83
C GLY A 76 4.22 -3.84 10.12
N LEU A 77 3.87 -5.02 10.60
CA LEU A 77 4.30 -6.31 10.06
C LEU A 77 3.08 -7.14 9.68
N TYR A 78 3.11 -7.79 8.52
CA TYR A 78 2.01 -8.63 8.08
C TYR A 78 2.44 -9.98 7.50
N PRO A 79 1.81 -11.08 7.93
CA PRO A 79 1.10 -11.22 9.21
C PRO A 79 2.08 -11.00 10.37
N GLU A 80 1.57 -10.70 11.57
CA GLU A 80 2.43 -10.33 12.70
C GLU A 80 3.39 -11.46 13.11
N ASP A 81 2.95 -12.72 13.05
CA ASP A 81 3.70 -13.87 13.55
C ASP A 81 4.60 -14.56 12.52
N ASP A 82 4.34 -14.34 11.23
CA ASP A 82 5.16 -14.86 10.12
C ASP A 82 5.27 -13.79 9.02
N PRO A 83 5.94 -12.67 9.32
CA PRO A 83 5.86 -11.48 8.48
C PRO A 83 6.52 -11.71 7.14
N PHE A 84 5.80 -11.39 6.08
CA PHE A 84 6.31 -11.31 4.71
C PHE A 84 6.09 -9.93 4.08
N VAL A 85 5.46 -9.00 4.80
CA VAL A 85 5.32 -7.59 4.45
C VAL A 85 5.74 -6.72 5.64
N ILE A 86 6.49 -5.66 5.35
CA ILE A 86 6.72 -4.52 6.23
C ILE A 86 6.05 -3.32 5.57
N SER A 87 5.17 -2.64 6.29
CA SER A 87 4.36 -1.57 5.75
C SER A 87 4.22 -0.41 6.75
N LEU A 88 3.72 0.71 6.26
CA LEU A 88 3.15 1.75 7.10
C LEU A 88 1.64 1.52 7.22
N GLU A 89 1.14 1.51 8.44
CA GLU A 89 -0.28 1.51 8.74
C GLU A 89 -0.89 2.85 8.35
N VAL A 90 -2.03 2.81 7.65
CA VAL A 90 -2.70 4.01 7.17
C VAL A 90 -4.15 4.03 7.64
N SER A 91 -4.51 5.12 8.30
CA SER A 91 -5.87 5.43 8.69
C SER A 91 -6.51 6.38 7.68
N VAL A 92 -7.39 5.82 6.84
CA VAL A 92 -8.22 6.56 5.87
C VAL A 92 -9.53 5.81 5.58
N ASN A 93 -10.66 6.51 5.48
CA ASN A 93 -11.94 5.90 5.18
C ASN A 93 -12.22 5.90 3.66
N LEU A 94 -11.90 4.78 3.01
CA LEU A 94 -12.09 4.59 1.57
C LEU A 94 -13.45 4.02 1.18
N GLN A 95 -14.39 3.81 2.11
CA GLN A 95 -15.62 3.05 1.82
C GLN A 95 -16.44 3.68 0.68
N ASN A 96 -16.75 4.97 0.77
CA ASN A 96 -17.57 5.65 -0.23
C ASN A 96 -16.87 5.71 -1.61
N LEU A 97 -15.56 5.93 -1.61
CA LEU A 97 -14.76 5.91 -2.83
C LEU A 97 -14.78 4.52 -3.47
N ARG A 98 -14.55 3.46 -2.68
CA ARG A 98 -14.63 2.06 -3.13
C ARG A 98 -15.99 1.74 -3.74
N GLU A 99 -17.08 2.08 -3.05
CA GLU A 99 -18.44 1.83 -3.55
C GLU A 99 -18.70 2.54 -4.88
N THR A 100 -18.22 3.78 -5.02
CA THR A 100 -18.34 4.56 -6.27
C THR A 100 -17.55 3.90 -7.39
N LEU A 101 -16.27 3.60 -7.17
CA LEU A 101 -15.39 2.97 -8.16
C LEU A 101 -15.89 1.59 -8.59
N ILE A 102 -16.39 0.77 -7.65
CA ILE A 102 -16.97 -0.55 -7.95
C ILE A 102 -18.19 -0.40 -8.88
N ARG A 103 -19.05 0.60 -8.65
CA ARG A 103 -20.18 0.87 -9.55
C ARG A 103 -19.71 1.31 -10.93
N THR A 104 -18.70 2.17 -11.00
CA THR A 104 -18.11 2.63 -12.26
C THR A 104 -17.52 1.47 -13.06
N ILE A 105 -16.72 0.60 -12.42
CA ILE A 105 -16.13 -0.59 -13.04
C ILE A 105 -17.22 -1.53 -13.58
N ARG A 106 -18.26 -1.80 -12.78
CA ARG A 106 -19.37 -2.66 -13.21
C ARG A 106 -20.18 -2.06 -14.35
N ALA A 107 -20.36 -0.73 -14.38
CA ALA A 107 -21.04 -0.05 -15.47
C ALA A 107 -20.27 -0.15 -16.79
N ALA A 108 -18.93 -0.24 -16.73
CA ALA A 108 -18.06 -0.53 -17.86
C ALA A 108 -17.98 -2.04 -18.22
N GLY A 109 -18.85 -2.88 -17.65
CA GLY A 109 -18.85 -4.33 -17.89
C GLY A 109 -17.74 -5.11 -17.19
N GLY A 110 -17.00 -4.47 -16.27
CA GLY A 110 -15.96 -5.10 -15.48
C GLY A 110 -16.45 -5.76 -14.19
N HIS A 111 -15.54 -6.39 -13.47
CA HIS A 111 -15.81 -7.00 -12.16
C HIS A 111 -14.59 -6.93 -11.23
N ILE A 112 -14.84 -7.07 -9.93
CA ILE A 112 -13.80 -7.01 -8.90
C ILE A 112 -13.21 -8.40 -8.71
N VAL A 113 -11.88 -8.48 -8.73
CA VAL A 113 -11.13 -9.74 -8.56
C VAL A 113 -10.74 -9.95 -7.10
N TYR A 114 -10.27 -8.89 -6.45
CA TYR A 114 -9.78 -8.95 -5.07
C TYR A 114 -10.63 -8.10 -4.12
N GLN A 115 -10.87 -8.63 -2.92
CA GLN A 115 -11.54 -7.86 -1.88
C GLN A 115 -10.64 -6.70 -1.41
N PRO A 116 -11.21 -5.54 -1.06
CA PRO A 116 -10.41 -4.44 -0.55
C PRO A 116 -9.69 -4.82 0.75
N VAL A 117 -8.40 -4.46 0.82
CA VAL A 117 -7.56 -4.69 2.01
C VAL A 117 -7.60 -3.49 2.96
N THR A 118 -7.15 -3.69 4.21
CA THR A 118 -6.89 -2.59 5.14
C THR A 118 -5.87 -1.63 4.51
N PRO A 119 -6.10 -0.31 4.51
CA PRO A 119 -5.17 0.64 3.92
C PRO A 119 -3.79 0.57 4.59
N HIS A 120 -2.76 0.51 3.76
CA HIS A 120 -1.35 0.51 4.17
C HIS A 120 -0.48 0.97 2.99
N ILE A 121 0.78 1.27 3.27
CA ILE A 121 1.81 1.52 2.25
C ILE A 121 2.91 0.49 2.45
N THR A 122 3.11 -0.38 1.46
CA THR A 122 4.19 -1.38 1.53
C THR A 122 5.55 -0.70 1.41
N LEU A 123 6.48 -1.08 2.28
CA LEU A 123 7.89 -0.64 2.23
C LEU A 123 8.80 -1.76 1.74
N PHE A 124 8.56 -2.97 2.25
CA PHE A 124 9.32 -4.16 1.91
C PHE A 124 8.38 -5.36 1.84
N LYS A 125 8.62 -6.27 0.89
CA LYS A 125 7.83 -7.50 0.73
C LYS A 125 8.73 -8.65 0.29
N MET A 126 8.52 -9.83 0.85
CA MET A 126 9.11 -11.06 0.32
C MET A 126 8.40 -11.45 -0.98
N ALA A 127 9.14 -11.75 -2.05
CA ALA A 127 8.55 -12.31 -3.27
C ALA A 127 7.71 -13.56 -2.97
N ASP A 128 6.57 -13.73 -3.67
CA ASP A 128 5.65 -14.85 -3.42
C ASP A 128 6.34 -16.23 -3.58
N SER A 129 7.34 -16.31 -4.47
CA SER A 129 8.19 -17.50 -4.62
C SER A 129 9.06 -17.81 -3.40
N LYS A 130 9.51 -16.78 -2.67
CA LYS A 130 10.27 -16.91 -1.41
C LYS A 130 9.35 -17.27 -0.25
N GLN A 131 8.15 -16.67 -0.18
CA GLN A 131 7.16 -16.98 0.85
C GLN A 131 6.75 -18.47 0.85
N ALA A 132 6.57 -19.06 -0.33
CA ALA A 132 6.20 -20.47 -0.46
C ALA A 132 7.34 -21.45 -0.11
N ALA A 133 8.59 -20.97 -0.14
CA ALA A 133 9.78 -21.80 0.03
C ALA A 133 10.42 -21.70 1.41
N GLU A 134 10.26 -20.56 2.10
CA GLU A 134 11.02 -20.25 3.31
C GLU A 134 10.15 -19.51 4.34
N SER A 135 9.87 -20.16 5.47
CA SER A 135 9.45 -19.45 6.68
C SER A 135 10.69 -18.80 7.30
N LEU A 136 10.53 -17.58 7.82
CA LEU A 136 11.61 -16.92 8.54
C LEU A 136 11.90 -17.67 9.84
N PRO A 137 13.18 -17.85 10.22
CA PRO A 137 13.52 -18.37 11.54
C PRO A 137 12.91 -17.47 12.64
N GLU A 138 12.44 -18.07 13.74
CA GLU A 138 11.81 -17.34 14.86
C GLU A 138 12.68 -16.18 15.37
N ALA A 139 13.99 -16.41 15.52
CA ALA A 139 14.94 -15.37 15.94
C ALA A 139 15.01 -14.18 14.96
N THR A 140 14.81 -14.43 13.66
CA THR A 140 14.74 -13.38 12.64
C THR A 140 13.45 -12.59 12.75
N VAL A 141 12.33 -13.28 12.99
CA VAL A 141 11.02 -12.65 13.23
C VAL A 141 11.07 -11.76 14.48
N ASP A 142 11.61 -12.26 15.58
CA ASP A 142 11.78 -11.51 16.83
C ASP A 142 12.65 -10.27 16.65
N GLN A 143 13.75 -10.41 15.91
CA GLN A 143 14.62 -9.28 15.60
C GLN A 143 13.92 -8.25 14.71
N LEU A 144 13.09 -8.68 13.76
CA LEU A 144 12.30 -7.78 12.92
C LEU A 144 11.25 -7.02 13.74
N LYS A 145 10.50 -7.72 14.61
CA LYS A 145 9.56 -7.09 15.56
C LYS A 145 10.26 -6.05 16.42
N LYS A 146 11.44 -6.37 16.95
CA LYS A 146 12.24 -5.43 17.73
C LYS A 146 12.66 -4.21 16.92
N THR A 147 13.14 -4.39 15.68
CA THR A 147 13.53 -3.29 14.79
C THR A 147 12.35 -2.35 14.52
N VAL A 148 11.18 -2.90 14.17
CA VAL A 148 9.95 -2.13 13.90
C VAL A 148 9.52 -1.36 15.14
N ASN A 149 9.45 -2.02 16.30
CA ASN A 149 9.05 -1.36 17.55
C ASN A 149 10.01 -0.24 17.95
N GLN A 150 11.31 -0.47 17.82
CA GLN A 150 12.32 0.57 18.09
C GLN A 150 12.16 1.78 17.17
N GLN A 151 11.87 1.55 15.89
CA GLN A 151 11.66 2.63 14.93
C GLN A 151 10.37 3.41 15.22
N ASN A 152 9.31 2.74 15.67
CA ASN A 152 8.06 3.38 16.08
C ASN A 152 8.20 4.18 17.38
N GLU A 153 9.05 3.76 18.30
CA GLU A 153 9.33 4.45 19.56
C GLU A 153 10.32 5.63 19.40
N ASP A 154 11.13 5.62 18.33
CA ASP A 154 12.08 6.68 18.03
C ASP A 154 11.38 7.95 17.53
N LYS A 155 11.35 8.98 18.37
CA LYS A 155 10.72 10.28 18.05
C LYS A 155 11.42 11.06 16.94
N THR A 156 12.61 10.64 16.53
CA THR A 156 13.33 11.24 15.40
C THR A 156 13.03 10.55 14.07
N ALA A 157 12.46 9.34 14.11
CA ALA A 157 12.04 8.61 12.93
C ALA A 157 10.75 9.20 12.34
N ILE A 158 10.71 9.33 11.01
CA ILE A 158 9.51 9.77 10.30
C ILE A 158 8.63 8.56 10.01
N THR A 159 7.91 8.11 11.02
CA THR A 159 6.94 7.00 10.93
C THR A 159 5.49 7.47 11.00
N THR A 160 5.25 8.71 11.47
CA THR A 160 3.93 9.34 11.60
C THR A 160 3.85 10.62 10.76
N TRP A 161 2.78 10.80 9.97
CA TRP A 161 2.44 12.10 9.38
C TRP A 161 0.99 12.13 8.88
N THR A 162 0.55 13.31 8.46
CA THR A 162 -0.74 13.49 7.78
C THR A 162 -0.48 13.91 6.34
N GLU A 163 -1.19 13.29 5.41
CA GLU A 163 -1.23 13.63 4.00
C GLU A 163 -2.58 14.26 3.65
N ASP A 164 -2.53 15.38 2.95
CA ASP A 164 -3.68 16.13 2.44
C ASP A 164 -3.61 16.35 0.92
N GLN A 165 -2.51 15.94 0.28
CA GLN A 165 -2.31 15.95 -1.17
C GLN A 165 -2.16 14.52 -1.67
N TYR A 166 -3.11 14.09 -2.49
CA TYR A 166 -3.08 12.78 -3.12
C TYR A 166 -3.68 12.82 -4.52
N GLN A 167 -3.37 11.81 -5.31
CA GLN A 167 -3.99 11.55 -6.61
C GLN A 167 -4.59 10.15 -6.60
N ILE A 168 -5.81 10.00 -7.11
CA ILE A 168 -6.38 8.68 -7.40
C ILE A 168 -5.93 8.30 -8.81
N SER A 169 -5.37 7.12 -8.98
CA SER A 169 -4.87 6.65 -10.28
C SER A 169 -5.31 5.24 -10.60
N LEU A 170 -5.47 4.96 -11.89
CA LEU A 170 -5.72 3.65 -12.46
C LEU A 170 -4.42 3.08 -13.02
N HIS A 171 -4.19 1.79 -12.85
CA HIS A 171 -2.98 1.13 -13.34
C HIS A 171 -3.31 -0.24 -13.93
N GLU A 172 -2.74 -0.54 -15.09
CA GLU A 172 -2.74 -1.87 -15.72
C GLU A 172 -1.64 -2.78 -15.13
N TYR A 173 -1.89 -4.09 -15.05
CA TYR A 173 -0.89 -5.12 -14.71
C TYR A 173 -1.20 -6.52 -15.25
#